data_AF-A0A0C3ABM5-F1
#
_entry.id   AF-A0A0C3ABM5-F1
#
_cell.length_a   1.000
_cell.length_b   1.000
_cell.length_c   1.000
_cell.angle_alpha   90.00
_cell.angle_beta   90.00
_cell.angle_gamma   90.00
#
_symmetry.space_group_name_H-M   'P 1'
#
loop_
_entity.id
_entity.type
_entity.pdbx_description
1 polymer ?
#
loop_
_entity_poly.entity_id
_entity_poly.type
_entity_poly.pdbx_seq_one_letter_code
_entity_poly.pdbx_strand_id
1 'polypeptide(L)'
;MALGVLPARAAAYLLASGWSADMEGGGVTVGAALERCAESRWQYLLVKELYRWQVRGGVRDDLFEDSPAETNSERAAVLSAVRTDSAALAELFGPQWADMVSLAVAGDFSEDRMSDSLEAVDAGWWAGFAWPAAIDAASSVAVESGRRNQFLAAFNVACRLGHGVSRIAAADASRGLVVRDLIGVHGFDLSHYDRLTGPWRRHIGAVHRDDRHPTPYPSK
;
A
#
# COMPACT_ATOMS: atom_id res chain seq x y z
N MET A 1 -9.92 -6.06 15.03
CA MET A 1 -8.84 -5.12 15.39
C MET A 1 -9.05 -3.87 14.54
N ALA A 2 -9.29 -2.71 15.15
CA ALA A 2 -9.85 -1.55 14.44
C ALA A 2 -8.78 -0.50 14.14
N LEU A 3 -8.60 -0.16 12.86
CA LEU A 3 -7.80 1.00 12.40
C LEU A 3 -8.22 2.31 13.11
N GLY A 4 -9.46 2.37 13.59
CA GLY A 4 -10.11 3.51 14.24
C GLY A 4 -9.36 4.16 15.40
N VAL A 5 -8.58 3.41 16.18
CA VAL A 5 -7.95 3.94 17.40
C VAL A 5 -6.54 4.47 17.19
N LEU A 6 -5.88 4.07 16.09
CA LEU A 6 -4.48 4.42 15.84
C LEU A 6 -4.25 5.93 15.71
N PRO A 7 -5.05 6.70 14.95
CA PRO A 7 -4.82 8.14 14.82
C PRO A 7 -4.89 8.88 16.17
N ALA A 8 -5.90 8.56 17.00
CA ALA A 8 -6.07 9.16 18.32
C ALA A 8 -4.92 8.81 19.29
N ARG A 9 -4.45 7.55 19.28
CA ARG A 9 -3.29 7.12 20.08
C ARG A 9 -2.02 7.85 19.67
N ALA A 10 -1.75 7.93 18.37
CA ALA A 10 -0.59 8.61 17.83
C ALA A 10 -0.63 10.13 18.11
N ALA A 11 -1.81 10.75 18.06
CA ALA A 11 -2.01 12.15 18.44
C ALA A 11 -1.66 12.39 19.92
N ALA A 12 -2.12 11.52 20.83
CA ALA A 12 -1.80 11.63 22.25
C ALA A 12 -0.29 11.46 22.52
N TYR A 13 0.35 10.52 21.82
CA TYR A 13 1.79 10.33 21.89
C TYR A 13 2.57 11.55 21.38
N LEU A 14 2.15 12.13 20.25
CA LEU A 14 2.76 13.32 19.67
C LEU A 14 2.68 14.54 20.63
N LEU A 15 1.55 14.72 21.33
CA LEU A 15 1.39 15.76 22.35
C LEU A 15 2.38 15.57 23.51
N ALA A 16 2.54 14.32 23.96
CA ALA A 16 3.42 14.00 25.09
C ALA A 16 4.92 14.11 24.74
N SER A 17 5.30 13.71 23.52
CA SER A 17 6.71 13.68 23.10
C SER A 17 7.20 14.99 22.48
N GLY A 18 6.31 15.87 22.04
CA GLY A 18 6.69 17.02 21.24
C GLY A 18 6.95 16.66 19.78
N TRP A 19 6.69 17.58 18.87
CA TRP A 19 7.01 17.42 17.45
C TRP A 19 8.41 17.96 17.15
N SER A 20 9.16 17.26 16.31
CA SER A 20 10.35 17.79 15.65
C SER A 20 10.40 17.31 14.20
N ALA A 21 10.86 18.17 13.29
CA ALA A 21 11.17 17.80 11.90
C ALA A 21 12.52 17.08 11.79
N ASP A 22 13.47 17.41 12.67
CA ASP A 22 14.75 16.72 12.78
C ASP A 22 14.71 15.69 13.92
N MET A 23 15.35 14.54 13.72
CA MET A 23 15.47 13.51 14.76
C MET A 23 16.46 13.95 15.88
N GLU A 24 17.07 15.13 15.75
CA GLU A 24 18.09 15.66 16.66
C GLU A 24 17.49 16.44 17.85
N GLY A 25 16.30 17.05 17.70
CA GLY A 25 15.62 17.83 18.73
C GLY A 25 14.88 17.02 19.82
N GLY A 26 14.98 15.68 19.81
CA GLY A 26 14.32 14.81 20.80
C GLY A 26 12.79 14.67 20.65
N GLY A 27 12.17 15.39 19.73
CA GLY A 27 10.76 15.26 19.35
C GLY A 27 10.51 14.11 18.35
N VAL A 28 9.25 13.95 17.93
CA VAL A 28 8.85 12.87 17.01
C VAL A 28 8.06 13.41 15.82
N THR A 29 8.20 12.77 14.67
CA THR A 29 7.38 13.06 13.50
C THR A 29 6.01 12.38 13.60
N VAL A 30 5.06 12.78 12.74
CA VAL A 30 3.74 12.12 12.66
C VAL A 30 3.88 10.65 12.25
N GLY A 31 4.76 10.36 11.28
CA GLY A 31 5.07 9.00 10.86
C GLY A 31 5.64 8.16 12.00
N ALA A 32 6.61 8.70 12.74
CA ALA A 32 7.20 8.01 13.89
C ALA A 32 6.19 7.77 15.03
N ALA A 33 5.28 8.72 15.28
CA ALA A 33 4.21 8.56 16.26
C ALA A 33 3.22 7.45 15.86
N LEU A 34 2.81 7.41 14.58
CA LEU A 34 1.96 6.35 14.04
C LEU A 34 2.63 4.99 14.12
N GLU A 35 3.90 4.89 13.71
CA GLU A 35 4.67 3.66 13.71
C GLU A 35 4.84 3.09 15.12
N ARG A 36 5.17 3.93 16.11
CA ARG A 36 5.30 3.51 17.51
C ARG A 36 3.97 3.08 18.16
N CYS A 37 2.85 3.64 17.70
CA CYS A 37 1.53 3.35 18.27
C CYS A 37 0.79 2.21 17.56
N ALA A 38 1.24 1.79 16.37
CA ALA A 38 0.60 0.73 15.62
C ALA A 38 0.88 -0.64 16.24
N GLU A 39 -0.11 -1.53 16.19
CA GLU A 39 0.04 -2.93 16.63
C GLU A 39 0.68 -3.80 15.54
N SER A 40 0.67 -3.31 14.31
CA SER A 40 1.18 -4.00 13.14
C SER A 40 1.65 -2.99 12.08
N ARG A 41 2.55 -3.42 11.19
CA ARG A 41 3.11 -2.55 10.14
C ARG A 41 2.03 -2.14 9.15
N TRP A 42 1.09 -3.04 8.83
CA TRP A 42 0.01 -2.74 7.89
C TRP A 42 -0.91 -1.62 8.42
N GLN A 43 -1.19 -1.57 9.72
CA GLN A 43 -2.01 -0.50 10.32
C GLN A 43 -1.33 0.86 10.16
N TYR A 44 -0.04 0.92 10.51
CA TYR A 44 0.77 2.11 10.34
C TYR A 44 0.75 2.61 8.90
N LEU A 45 1.05 1.73 7.94
CA LEU A 45 1.13 2.10 6.52
C LEU A 45 -0.22 2.60 5.98
N LEU A 46 -1.33 1.93 6.32
CA LEU A 46 -2.66 2.37 5.89
C LEU A 46 -3.03 3.73 6.48
N VAL A 47 -2.85 3.93 7.80
CA VAL A 47 -3.21 5.20 8.44
C VAL A 47 -2.31 6.33 7.97
N LYS A 48 -1.03 6.05 7.69
CA LYS A 48 -0.10 7.02 7.11
C LYS A 48 -0.57 7.50 5.73
N GLU A 49 -1.03 6.59 4.87
CA GLU A 49 -1.56 6.98 3.56
C GLU A 49 -2.92 7.69 3.66
N LEU A 50 -3.79 7.30 4.59
CA LEU A 50 -5.03 8.04 4.87
C LEU A 50 -4.77 9.46 5.36
N TYR A 51 -3.79 9.64 6.25
CA TYR A 51 -3.34 10.96 6.70
C TYR A 51 -2.85 11.80 5.52
N ARG A 52 -1.99 11.23 4.66
CA ARG A 52 -1.51 11.92 3.43
C ARG A 52 -2.67 12.32 2.53
N TRP A 53 -3.59 11.40 2.27
CA TRP A 53 -4.76 11.64 1.42
C TRP A 53 -5.65 12.77 1.94
N GLN A 54 -6.06 12.68 3.21
CA GLN A 54 -7.06 13.59 3.78
C GLN A 54 -6.49 14.96 4.16
N VAL A 55 -5.22 15.01 4.58
CA VAL A 55 -4.61 16.23 5.12
C VAL A 55 -3.78 16.97 4.08
N ARG A 56 -3.19 16.26 3.10
CA ARG A 56 -2.26 16.85 2.12
C ARG A 56 -2.84 17.05 0.73
N GLY A 57 -4.08 16.63 0.50
CA GLY A 57 -4.72 16.76 -0.79
C GLY A 57 -4.11 15.87 -1.86
N GLY A 58 -3.47 14.75 -1.48
CA GLY A 58 -3.01 13.75 -2.44
C GLY A 58 -1.84 12.88 -1.96
N VAL A 59 -1.54 11.87 -2.77
CA VAL A 59 -0.40 10.98 -2.60
C VAL A 59 0.82 11.64 -3.25
N ARG A 60 1.61 12.41 -2.48
CA ARG A 60 2.88 12.96 -2.95
C ARG A 60 4.02 11.97 -2.75
N ASP A 61 5.02 12.07 -3.64
CA ASP A 61 6.21 11.20 -3.69
C ASP A 61 7.34 11.68 -2.76
N ASP A 62 7.12 12.77 -2.01
CA ASP A 62 8.11 13.39 -1.13
C ASP A 62 8.12 12.74 0.27
N LEU A 63 9.31 12.25 0.64
CA LEU A 63 9.64 11.67 1.95
C LEU A 63 9.84 12.73 3.05
N PHE A 64 9.48 14.00 2.81
CA PHE A 64 9.75 15.10 3.73
C PHE A 64 8.48 15.52 4.49
N GLU A 65 8.49 15.29 5.81
CA GLU A 65 7.37 15.42 6.74
C GLU A 65 7.09 16.87 7.19
N ASP A 66 6.74 17.79 6.30
CA ASP A 66 6.39 19.16 6.73
C ASP A 66 4.90 19.32 7.02
N SER A 67 4.46 19.04 8.25
CA SER A 67 3.19 19.50 8.88
C SER A 67 2.47 20.69 8.20
N PRO A 68 1.20 20.72 7.71
CA PRO A 68 0.61 22.03 7.36
C PRO A 68 0.22 22.81 8.63
N ALA A 69 0.18 22.13 9.78
CA ALA A 69 -0.08 22.69 11.09
C ALA A 69 1.19 23.34 11.67
N GLU A 70 1.03 24.52 12.27
CA GLU A 70 2.12 25.34 12.80
C GLU A 70 2.48 24.88 14.22
N THR A 71 1.51 24.43 15.01
CA THR A 71 1.73 24.01 16.41
C THR A 71 1.65 22.50 16.66
N ASN A 72 2.18 22.02 17.79
CA ASN A 72 2.08 20.60 18.15
C ASN A 72 0.62 20.17 18.43
N SER A 73 -0.16 21.06 19.05
CA SER A 73 -1.58 20.83 19.33
C SER A 73 -2.42 20.72 18.06
N GLU A 74 -2.16 21.58 17.07
CA GLU A 74 -2.81 21.50 15.77
C GLU A 74 -2.44 20.20 15.03
N ARG A 75 -1.17 19.80 15.05
CA ARG A 75 -0.72 18.53 14.46
C ARG A 75 -1.45 17.34 15.06
N ALA A 76 -1.57 17.31 16.39
CA ALA A 76 -2.29 16.26 17.10
C ALA A 76 -3.80 16.27 16.80
N ALA A 77 -4.42 17.44 16.72
CA ALA A 77 -5.83 17.56 16.37
C ALA A 77 -6.11 17.05 14.94
N VAL A 78 -5.27 17.44 13.97
CA VAL A 78 -5.35 16.98 12.58
C VAL A 78 -5.14 15.47 12.49
N LEU A 79 -4.14 14.92 13.20
CA LEU A 79 -3.90 13.48 13.24
C LEU A 79 -5.08 12.71 13.85
N SER A 80 -5.64 13.20 14.96
CA SER A 80 -6.79 12.58 15.62
C SER A 80 -8.04 12.57 14.73
N ALA A 81 -8.18 13.54 13.83
CA ALA A 81 -9.32 13.68 12.92
C ALA A 81 -9.25 12.76 11.68
N VAL A 82 -8.16 12.01 11.46
CA VAL A 82 -8.02 11.11 10.30
C VAL A 82 -9.10 10.04 10.33
N ARG A 83 -9.95 10.03 9.30
CA ARG A 83 -10.97 8.99 9.09
C ARG A 83 -10.31 7.69 8.68
N THR A 84 -10.77 6.59 9.28
CA THR A 84 -10.30 5.22 8.97
C THR A 84 -11.47 4.26 8.70
N ASP A 85 -12.66 4.83 8.49
CA ASP A 85 -13.86 4.10 8.10
C ASP A 85 -13.78 3.55 6.67
N SER A 86 -14.72 2.66 6.33
CA SER A 86 -14.79 2.04 5.00
C SER A 86 -14.96 3.06 3.87
N ALA A 87 -15.60 4.20 4.11
CA ALA A 87 -15.74 5.23 3.09
C ALA A 87 -14.39 5.92 2.83
N ALA A 88 -13.60 6.21 3.87
CA ALA A 88 -12.26 6.75 3.70
C ALA A 88 -11.31 5.79 2.98
N LEU A 89 -11.43 4.48 3.26
CA LEU A 89 -10.69 3.44 2.56
C LEU A 89 -11.13 3.31 1.09
N ALA A 90 -12.43 3.43 0.81
CA ALA A 90 -12.97 3.42 -0.55
C ALA A 90 -12.55 4.67 -1.36
N GLU A 91 -12.47 5.84 -0.72
CA GLU A 91 -11.93 7.05 -1.34
C GLU A 91 -10.44 6.83 -1.72
N LEU A 92 -9.65 6.23 -0.81
CA LEU A 92 -8.21 6.02 -0.98
C LEU A 92 -7.84 4.93 -1.98
N PHE A 93 -8.55 3.80 -2.01
CA PHE A 93 -8.18 2.64 -2.84
C PHE A 93 -9.20 2.32 -3.94
N GLY A 94 -10.33 3.03 -3.98
CA GLY A 94 -11.41 2.75 -4.91
C GLY A 94 -12.24 1.52 -4.51
N PRO A 95 -12.94 0.88 -5.47
CA PRO A 95 -13.90 -0.19 -5.18
C PRO A 95 -13.28 -1.43 -4.55
N GLN A 96 -11.96 -1.63 -4.72
CA GLN A 96 -11.22 -2.80 -4.26
C GLN A 96 -10.56 -2.59 -2.88
N TRP A 97 -11.01 -1.61 -2.10
CA TRP A 97 -10.37 -1.26 -0.82
C TRP A 97 -10.33 -2.41 0.19
N ALA A 98 -11.35 -3.26 0.24
CA ALA A 98 -11.43 -4.36 1.20
C ALA A 98 -10.40 -5.46 0.91
N ASP A 99 -10.22 -5.78 -0.37
CA ASP A 99 -9.17 -6.69 -0.83
C ASP A 99 -7.78 -6.07 -0.63
N MET A 100 -7.64 -4.75 -0.79
CA MET A 100 -6.38 -4.04 -0.52
C MET A 100 -5.99 -4.11 0.97
N VAL A 101 -6.95 -3.99 1.89
CA VAL A 101 -6.71 -4.21 3.33
C VAL A 101 -6.32 -5.66 3.58
N SER A 102 -6.98 -6.62 2.95
CA SER A 102 -6.64 -8.05 3.07
C SER A 102 -5.22 -8.35 2.57
N LEU A 103 -4.82 -7.78 1.43
CA LEU A 103 -3.45 -7.85 0.91
C LEU A 103 -2.47 -7.24 1.91
N ALA A 104 -2.81 -6.09 2.50
CA ALA A 104 -1.95 -5.44 3.48
C ALA A 104 -1.72 -6.28 4.73
N VAL A 105 -2.79 -6.90 5.25
CA VAL A 105 -2.72 -7.84 6.38
C VAL A 105 -1.87 -9.06 6.02
N ALA A 106 -2.08 -9.65 4.84
CA ALA A 106 -1.34 -10.83 4.40
C ALA A 106 0.15 -10.53 4.11
N GLY A 107 0.48 -9.28 3.79
CA GLY A 107 1.84 -8.79 3.53
C GLY A 107 2.64 -8.40 4.77
N ASP A 108 2.02 -8.42 5.95
CA ASP A 108 2.67 -8.00 7.19
C ASP A 108 3.47 -9.15 7.81
N PHE A 109 4.61 -9.45 7.19
CA PHE A 109 5.57 -10.44 7.65
C PHE A 109 6.98 -9.87 7.70
N SER A 110 7.79 -10.39 8.62
CA SER A 110 9.16 -9.92 8.89
C SER A 110 10.23 -10.51 7.98
N GLU A 111 9.91 -11.57 7.22
CA GLU A 111 10.85 -12.33 6.40
C GLU A 111 10.44 -12.34 4.94
N ASP A 112 11.40 -12.47 4.02
CA ASP A 112 11.08 -12.62 2.60
C ASP A 112 10.60 -14.05 2.30
N ARG A 113 9.28 -14.24 2.20
CA ARG A 113 8.66 -15.54 1.90
C ARG A 113 8.88 -16.02 0.46
N MET A 114 9.51 -15.21 -0.37
CA MET A 114 9.75 -15.49 -1.78
C MET A 114 11.24 -15.54 -2.13
N SER A 115 12.14 -15.51 -1.15
CA SER A 115 13.60 -15.48 -1.40
C SER A 115 14.06 -16.63 -2.27
N ASP A 116 13.45 -17.80 -2.10
CA ASP A 116 13.82 -19.05 -2.77
C ASP A 116 12.85 -19.40 -3.92
N SER A 117 11.95 -18.48 -4.27
CA SER A 117 11.00 -18.68 -5.37
C SER A 117 11.72 -18.73 -6.71
N LEU A 118 11.14 -19.45 -7.69
CA LEU A 118 11.68 -19.43 -9.05
C LEU A 118 11.70 -18.02 -9.64
N GLU A 119 10.74 -17.15 -9.28
CA GLU A 119 10.76 -15.75 -9.70
C GLU A 119 11.96 -14.98 -9.14
N ALA A 120 12.36 -15.25 -7.91
CA ALA A 120 13.53 -14.65 -7.28
C ALA A 120 14.83 -15.15 -7.93
N VAL A 121 14.95 -16.46 -8.14
CA VAL A 121 16.18 -17.11 -8.63
C VAL A 121 16.39 -16.89 -10.12
N ASP A 122 15.34 -16.92 -10.92
CA ASP A 122 15.42 -16.78 -12.39
C ASP A 122 15.30 -15.32 -12.84
N ALA A 123 14.73 -14.43 -12.00
CA ALA A 123 14.36 -13.04 -12.32
C ALA A 123 13.52 -12.86 -13.60
N GLY A 124 13.24 -13.92 -14.38
CA GLY A 124 12.55 -13.89 -15.67
C GLY A 124 11.12 -13.37 -15.58
N TRP A 125 10.49 -13.47 -14.39
CA TRP A 125 9.19 -12.85 -14.15
C TRP A 125 9.24 -11.33 -14.26
N TRP A 126 10.29 -10.67 -13.76
CA TRP A 126 10.40 -9.21 -13.83
C TRP A 126 11.26 -8.74 -15.00
N ALA A 127 12.17 -9.59 -15.50
CA ALA A 127 13.06 -9.27 -16.61
C ALA A 127 12.39 -9.42 -18.00
N GLY A 128 11.32 -10.20 -18.13
CA GLY A 128 10.63 -10.40 -19.41
C GLY A 128 9.71 -9.24 -19.81
N PHE A 129 9.59 -8.98 -21.12
CA PHE A 129 8.76 -7.90 -21.71
C PHE A 129 7.29 -7.88 -21.24
N ALA A 130 6.74 -9.02 -20.82
CA ALA A 130 5.37 -9.10 -20.34
C ALA A 130 5.13 -8.33 -19.02
N TRP A 131 6.13 -8.18 -18.15
CA TRP A 131 5.95 -7.44 -16.90
C TRP A 131 5.88 -5.92 -17.11
N PRO A 132 6.83 -5.27 -17.82
CA PRO A 132 6.72 -3.86 -18.14
C PRO A 132 5.42 -3.51 -18.88
N ALA A 133 4.99 -4.37 -19.81
CA ALA A 133 3.72 -4.19 -20.53
C ALA A 133 2.50 -4.23 -19.59
N ALA A 134 2.48 -5.16 -18.64
CA ALA A 134 1.40 -5.25 -17.66
C ALA A 134 1.35 -4.04 -16.71
N ILE A 135 2.51 -3.53 -16.27
CA ILE A 135 2.60 -2.32 -15.46
C ILE A 135 2.14 -1.10 -16.25
N ASP A 136 2.57 -0.95 -17.50
CA ASP A 136 2.20 0.16 -18.37
C ASP A 136 0.69 0.17 -18.66
N ALA A 137 0.11 -0.99 -18.97
CA ALA A 137 -1.34 -1.14 -19.16
C ALA A 137 -2.12 -0.78 -17.89
N ALA A 138 -1.69 -1.28 -16.73
CA ALA A 138 -2.34 -0.99 -15.45
C ALA A 138 -2.24 0.49 -15.06
N SER A 139 -1.08 1.11 -15.29
CA SER A 139 -0.88 2.54 -15.05
C SER A 139 -1.71 3.40 -16.01
N SER A 140 -1.76 3.03 -17.29
CA SER A 140 -2.53 3.74 -18.32
C SER A 140 -4.02 3.70 -18.02
N VAL A 141 -4.58 2.51 -17.75
CA VAL A 141 -6.01 2.40 -17.40
C VAL A 141 -6.34 3.13 -16.10
N ALA A 142 -5.41 3.14 -15.12
CA ALA A 142 -5.57 3.92 -13.90
C ALA A 142 -5.64 5.42 -14.20
N VAL A 143 -4.76 5.95 -15.05
CA VAL A 143 -4.78 7.37 -15.43
C VAL A 143 -6.04 7.71 -16.21
N GLU A 144 -6.37 6.93 -17.23
CA GLU A 144 -7.53 7.18 -18.11
C GLU A 144 -8.86 7.08 -17.36
N SER A 145 -8.92 6.25 -16.31
CA SER A 145 -10.11 6.10 -15.46
C SER A 145 -10.12 7.00 -14.22
N GLY A 146 -9.17 7.95 -14.11
CA GLY A 146 -9.11 8.89 -12.98
C GLY A 146 -8.69 8.25 -11.64
N ARG A 147 -8.04 7.08 -11.67
CA ARG A 147 -7.58 6.29 -10.52
C ARG A 147 -6.09 6.40 -10.21
N ARG A 148 -5.39 7.38 -10.78
CA ARG A 148 -3.94 7.56 -10.58
C ARG A 148 -3.56 7.61 -9.10
N ASN A 149 -4.33 8.33 -8.28
CA ASN A 149 -4.03 8.46 -6.87
C ASN A 149 -4.23 7.15 -6.10
N GLN A 150 -5.31 6.41 -6.39
CA GLN A 150 -5.56 5.10 -5.80
C GLN A 150 -4.44 4.11 -6.16
N PHE A 151 -3.98 4.15 -7.41
CA PHE A 151 -2.89 3.33 -7.91
C PHE A 151 -1.57 3.60 -7.16
N LEU A 152 -1.26 4.88 -6.92
CA LEU A 152 -0.08 5.29 -6.15
C LEU A 152 -0.21 4.96 -4.66
N ALA A 153 -1.39 5.18 -4.05
CA ALA A 153 -1.65 4.84 -2.67
C ALA A 153 -1.44 3.35 -2.40
N ALA A 154 -2.02 2.48 -3.25
CA ALA A 154 -1.86 1.04 -3.13
C ALA A 154 -0.40 0.60 -3.22
N PHE A 155 0.35 1.15 -4.19
CA PHE A 155 1.78 0.92 -4.30
C PHE A 155 2.55 1.37 -3.06
N ASN A 156 2.26 2.56 -2.52
CA ASN A 156 2.95 3.11 -1.35
C ASN A 156 2.79 2.25 -0.10
N VAL A 157 1.60 1.67 0.09
CA VAL A 157 1.37 0.71 1.17
C VAL A 157 2.15 -0.57 0.87
N ALA A 158 1.92 -1.18 -0.29
CA ALA A 158 2.38 -2.52 -0.57
C ALA A 158 3.90 -2.65 -0.76
N CYS A 159 4.58 -1.66 -1.35
CA CYS A 159 6.04 -1.69 -1.53
C CYS A 159 6.82 -1.61 -0.21
N ARG A 160 6.13 -1.27 0.88
CA ARG A 160 6.64 -1.24 2.25
C ARG A 160 6.14 -2.41 3.09
N LEU A 161 5.41 -3.37 2.51
CA LEU A 161 5.08 -4.63 3.15
C LEU A 161 6.18 -5.66 2.87
N GLY A 162 6.44 -6.55 3.82
CA GLY A 162 7.44 -7.61 3.66
C GLY A 162 8.87 -7.11 3.37
N HIS A 163 9.65 -7.99 2.76
CA HIS A 163 11.07 -7.80 2.43
C HIS A 163 11.40 -8.38 1.04
N GLY A 164 12.54 -7.98 0.49
CA GLY A 164 13.14 -8.58 -0.71
C GLY A 164 12.21 -8.68 -1.94
N VAL A 165 11.94 -9.90 -2.39
CA VAL A 165 11.10 -10.21 -3.54
C VAL A 165 9.62 -10.12 -3.20
N SER A 166 9.24 -10.52 -1.98
CA SER A 166 7.87 -10.43 -1.50
C SER A 166 7.30 -9.00 -1.57
N ARG A 167 8.11 -7.98 -1.25
CA ARG A 167 7.66 -6.57 -1.37
C ARG A 167 7.38 -6.14 -2.81
N ILE A 168 8.11 -6.70 -3.79
CA ILE A 168 7.90 -6.40 -5.22
C ILE A 168 6.60 -7.06 -5.67
N ALA A 169 6.42 -8.34 -5.31
CA ALA A 169 5.18 -9.06 -5.59
C ALA A 169 3.95 -8.39 -4.97
N ALA A 170 4.06 -7.88 -3.72
CA ALA A 170 3.00 -7.12 -3.07
C ALA A 170 2.67 -5.84 -3.84
N ALA A 171 3.70 -5.08 -4.22
CA ALA A 171 3.55 -3.83 -4.96
C ALA A 171 2.86 -4.04 -6.31
N ASP A 172 3.28 -5.05 -7.07
CA ASP A 172 2.65 -5.41 -8.36
C ASP A 172 1.20 -5.86 -8.16
N ALA A 173 0.97 -6.75 -7.17
CA ALA A 173 -0.35 -7.26 -6.85
C ALA A 173 -1.31 -6.13 -6.47
N SER A 174 -0.87 -5.16 -5.67
CA SER A 174 -1.67 -4.01 -5.26
C SER A 174 -2.08 -3.12 -6.43
N ARG A 175 -1.18 -2.92 -7.39
CA ARG A 175 -1.43 -2.13 -8.61
C ARG A 175 -2.45 -2.82 -9.50
N GLY A 176 -2.28 -4.13 -9.74
CA GLY A 176 -3.25 -4.93 -10.49
C GLY A 176 -4.62 -4.95 -9.81
N LEU A 177 -4.65 -5.05 -8.47
CA LEU A 177 -5.88 -5.06 -7.69
C LEU A 177 -6.69 -3.78 -7.84
N VAL A 178 -6.09 -2.59 -7.71
CA VAL A 178 -6.82 -1.30 -7.79
C VAL A 178 -7.56 -1.10 -9.11
N VAL A 179 -7.05 -1.67 -10.20
CA VAL A 179 -7.63 -1.57 -11.54
C VAL A 179 -8.34 -2.85 -11.98
N ARG A 180 -8.55 -3.81 -11.08
CA ARG A 180 -9.13 -5.12 -11.41
C ARG A 180 -10.50 -5.02 -12.07
N ASP A 181 -11.35 -4.13 -11.59
CA ASP A 181 -12.70 -3.92 -12.16
C ASP A 181 -12.66 -3.21 -13.53
N LEU A 182 -11.49 -2.78 -13.98
CA LEU A 182 -11.24 -2.18 -15.30
C LEU A 182 -10.64 -3.18 -16.29
N ILE A 183 -10.63 -4.48 -15.98
CA ILE A 183 -10.27 -5.52 -16.94
C ILE A 183 -11.22 -5.44 -18.15
N GLY A 184 -10.64 -5.39 -19.34
CA GLY A 184 -11.34 -5.20 -20.61
C GLY A 184 -11.50 -3.72 -21.02
N VAL A 185 -10.97 -2.78 -20.22
CA VAL A 185 -11.03 -1.34 -20.48
C VAL A 185 -9.64 -0.82 -20.87
N HIS A 186 -9.57 0.07 -21.87
CA HIS A 186 -8.33 0.76 -22.28
C HIS A 186 -7.12 -0.17 -22.52
N GLY A 187 -7.34 -1.38 -23.01
CA GLY A 187 -6.28 -2.36 -23.28
C GLY A 187 -5.72 -3.07 -22.05
N PHE A 188 -6.19 -2.76 -20.84
CA PHE A 188 -5.92 -3.56 -19.66
C PHE A 188 -6.77 -4.84 -19.70
N ASP A 189 -6.15 -6.00 -19.55
CA ASP A 189 -6.81 -7.30 -19.73
C ASP A 189 -6.46 -8.26 -18.58
N LEU A 190 -7.09 -9.44 -18.60
CA LEU A 190 -6.88 -10.45 -17.57
C LEU A 190 -5.43 -10.95 -17.53
N SER A 191 -4.74 -10.98 -18.68
CA SER A 191 -3.35 -11.42 -18.73
C SER A 191 -2.41 -10.42 -18.05
N HIS A 192 -2.67 -9.11 -18.19
CA HIS A 192 -1.96 -8.05 -17.47
C HIS A 192 -2.20 -8.19 -15.96
N TYR A 193 -3.46 -8.34 -15.54
CA TYR A 193 -3.79 -8.58 -14.12
C TYR A 193 -3.09 -9.83 -13.58
N ASP A 194 -3.14 -10.94 -14.33
CA ASP A 194 -2.55 -12.20 -13.91
C ASP A 194 -1.03 -12.13 -13.81
N ARG A 195 -0.41 -11.35 -14.69
CA ARG A 195 1.03 -11.08 -14.69
C ARG A 195 1.45 -10.29 -13.45
N LEU A 196 0.67 -9.31 -13.02
CA LEU A 196 0.96 -8.50 -11.84
C LEU A 196 0.73 -9.26 -10.53
N THR A 197 -0.35 -10.03 -10.46
CA THR A 197 -0.77 -10.71 -9.22
C THR A 197 -0.19 -12.12 -9.07
N GLY A 198 0.33 -12.72 -10.15
CA GLY A 198 0.79 -14.11 -10.22
C GLY A 198 1.77 -14.53 -9.13
N PRO A 199 2.90 -13.81 -8.92
CA PRO A 199 3.89 -14.19 -7.91
C PRO A 199 3.28 -14.21 -6.50
N TRP A 200 2.53 -13.17 -6.13
CA TRP A 200 1.85 -13.10 -4.85
C TRP A 200 0.85 -14.24 -4.66
N ARG A 201 0.00 -14.50 -5.66
CA ARG A 201 -1.02 -15.57 -5.60
C ARG A 201 -0.42 -16.96 -5.44
N ARG A 202 0.79 -17.19 -5.94
CA ARG A 202 1.47 -18.48 -5.87
C ARG A 202 2.08 -18.76 -4.49
N HIS A 203 2.55 -17.72 -3.79
CA HIS A 203 3.34 -17.91 -2.56
C HIS A 203 2.65 -17.42 -1.28
N ILE A 204 1.76 -16.42 -1.38
CA ILE A 204 1.13 -15.79 -0.22
C ILE A 204 -0.35 -16.11 -0.14
N GLY A 205 -1.08 -15.93 -1.23
CA GLY A 205 -2.52 -16.24 -1.28
C GLY A 205 -3.29 -15.37 -2.27
N ALA A 206 -4.60 -15.58 -2.34
CA ALA A 206 -5.47 -14.83 -3.24
C ALA A 206 -5.36 -13.31 -3.01
N VAL A 207 -5.38 -12.53 -4.09
CA VAL A 207 -5.39 -11.06 -4.04
C VAL A 207 -6.82 -10.53 -4.01
N HIS A 208 -7.72 -11.24 -4.69
CA HIS A 208 -9.15 -10.96 -4.74
C HIS A 208 -9.94 -12.27 -4.61
N ARG A 209 -11.15 -12.22 -4.04
CA ARG A 209 -12.01 -13.40 -3.80
C ARG A 209 -12.30 -14.26 -5.05
N ASP A 210 -12.34 -13.61 -6.21
CA ASP A 210 -12.62 -14.25 -7.51
C ASP A 210 -11.34 -14.76 -8.21
N ASP A 211 -10.17 -14.63 -7.57
CA ASP A 211 -8.94 -15.17 -8.12
C ASP A 211 -8.97 -16.70 -8.06
N ARG A 212 -8.71 -17.33 -9.21
CA ARG A 212 -8.48 -18.76 -9.27
C ARG A 212 -7.12 -19.07 -8.66
N HIS A 213 -6.98 -20.26 -8.07
CA HIS A 213 -5.67 -20.75 -7.68
C HIS A 213 -4.75 -20.76 -8.91
N PRO A 214 -3.56 -20.14 -8.82
CA PRO A 214 -2.64 -20.15 -9.94
C PRO A 214 -2.23 -21.58 -10.25
N THR A 215 -2.15 -21.91 -11.54
CA THR A 215 -1.58 -23.19 -11.97
C THR A 215 -0.15 -23.31 -11.43
N PRO A 216 0.25 -24.49 -10.92
CA PRO A 216 1.65 -24.76 -10.60
C PRO A 216 2.54 -24.44 -11.82
N TYR A 217 3.80 -24.14 -11.57
CA TYR A 217 4.78 -24.03 -12.65
C TYR A 217 4.66 -25.24 -13.58
N PRO A 218 4.64 -25.07 -14.92
CA PRO A 218 4.82 -26.20 -15.80
C PRO A 218 6.13 -26.88 -15.38
N SER A 219 6.04 -28.17 -15.03
CA SER A 219 7.21 -28.99 -14.77
C SER A 219 8.13 -28.89 -15.98
N LYS A 220 9.38 -28.50 -15.77
CA LYS A 220 10.42 -28.62 -16.79
C LYS A 220 10.58 -30.08 -17.22
#